data_AF-A0A4U7ELF8-F1
#
_entry.id   AF-A0A4U7ELF8-F1
#
_cell.length_a   1.000
_cell.length_b   1.000
_cell.length_c   1.000
_cell.angle_alpha   90.00
_cell.angle_beta   90.00
_cell.angle_gamma   90.00
#
_symmetry.space_group_name_H-M   'P 1'
#
loop_
_entity.id
_entity.type
_entity.pdbx_description
1 polymer ?
#
loop_
_entity_poly.entity_id
_entity_poly.type
_entity_poly.pdbx_seq_one_letter_code
_entity_poly.pdbx_strand_id
1 'polypeptide(L)'
;MVSNLLAADVEAALEAAFAGGDDELLVVDPSAETIVSLVETAVGRDDLPELSMLADERTLKDVLDDFVVASRTADLVADGALDLRVLDGEVDNALFVSPSRVVALVTAGAGVAALSTDDPEFVGEVYETHRGAFDEAEPYALRTPAISRVRETMEAEIGEEARADFDAVLDAVEADRERGVDIDEVTASLLVAAKNDVLLYDISKWGEDVGIASKATFSRTKTRLEDLGIIDTEKVPIDVGRPRLRLKLGDDRLRDIDAAELAAEAAEMMAATPA
;
A
#
# COMPACT_ATOMS: atom_id res chain seq x y z
N MET A 1 -14.67 5.15 -12.53
CA MET A 1 -14.19 5.57 -13.89
C MET A 1 -13.55 6.98 -13.91
N VAL A 2 -13.09 7.50 -12.78
CA VAL A 2 -12.28 8.75 -12.69
C VAL A 2 -10.82 8.41 -12.35
N SER A 3 -10.58 7.27 -11.68
CA SER A 3 -9.27 6.78 -11.24
C SER A 3 -8.23 6.64 -12.37
N ASN A 4 -8.61 6.22 -13.58
CA ASN A 4 -7.66 6.11 -14.71
C ASN A 4 -7.26 7.46 -15.33
N LEU A 5 -8.07 8.51 -15.16
CA LEU A 5 -7.79 9.83 -15.74
C LEU A 5 -6.73 10.54 -14.90
N LEU A 6 -6.92 10.51 -13.58
CA LEU A 6 -5.93 10.99 -12.60
C LEU A 6 -4.58 10.28 -12.74
N ALA A 7 -4.58 8.95 -12.88
CA ALA A 7 -3.34 8.20 -13.06
C ALA A 7 -2.60 8.60 -14.35
N ALA A 8 -3.32 8.73 -15.46
CA ALA A 8 -2.75 9.21 -16.72
C ALA A 8 -2.25 10.66 -16.64
N ASP A 9 -2.93 11.53 -15.89
CA ASP A 9 -2.56 12.93 -15.71
C ASP A 9 -1.30 13.08 -14.82
N VAL A 10 -1.18 12.26 -13.76
CA VAL A 10 0.01 12.21 -12.90
C VAL A 10 1.20 11.60 -13.63
N GLU A 11 1.00 10.50 -14.36
CA GLU A 11 2.06 9.90 -15.20
C GLU A 11 2.56 10.92 -16.23
N ALA A 12 1.66 11.61 -16.93
CA ALA A 12 2.03 12.67 -17.86
C ALA A 12 2.75 13.84 -17.18
N ALA A 13 2.36 14.21 -15.96
CA ALA A 13 3.04 15.24 -15.18
C ALA A 13 4.43 14.81 -14.72
N LEU A 14 4.60 13.54 -14.32
CA LEU A 14 5.91 12.96 -14.00
C LEU A 14 6.81 12.96 -15.24
N GLU A 15 6.35 12.40 -16.36
CA GLU A 15 7.10 12.42 -17.62
C GLU A 15 7.46 13.84 -18.05
N ALA A 16 6.55 14.80 -17.88
CA ALA A 16 6.80 16.19 -18.19
C ALA A 16 7.86 16.81 -17.27
N ALA A 17 7.82 16.52 -15.98
CA ALA A 17 8.80 17.00 -14.99
C ALA A 17 10.20 16.41 -15.25
N PHE A 18 10.28 15.18 -15.76
CA PHE A 18 11.54 14.46 -15.99
C PHE A 18 12.09 14.51 -17.41
N ALA A 19 11.42 15.16 -18.35
CA ALA A 19 11.89 15.26 -19.72
C ALA A 19 13.30 15.86 -19.86
N GLY A 20 13.84 16.51 -18.81
CA GLY A 20 15.20 17.04 -18.73
C GLY A 20 16.30 16.01 -18.42
N GLY A 21 15.96 14.80 -17.96
CA GLY A 21 16.94 13.79 -17.54
C GLY A 21 17.64 14.11 -16.22
N ASP A 22 16.95 14.82 -15.32
CA ASP A 22 17.44 15.11 -13.98
C ASP A 22 17.39 13.86 -13.08
N ASP A 23 18.33 13.75 -12.15
CA ASP A 23 18.48 12.60 -11.26
C ASP A 23 17.54 12.63 -10.03
N GLU A 24 16.81 13.73 -9.81
CA GLU A 24 15.91 13.92 -8.66
C GLU A 24 14.60 14.64 -9.04
N LEU A 25 13.50 14.25 -8.36
CA LEU A 25 12.27 15.04 -8.26
C LEU A 25 11.91 15.38 -6.84
N LEU A 26 11.55 16.63 -6.61
CA LEU A 26 10.79 17.03 -5.44
C LEU A 26 9.30 17.01 -5.75
N VAL A 27 8.53 16.27 -4.95
CA VAL A 27 7.06 16.26 -4.99
C VAL A 27 6.55 16.95 -3.74
N VAL A 28 5.94 18.13 -3.91
CA VAL A 28 5.55 19.01 -2.80
C VAL A 28 4.04 19.09 -2.70
N ASP A 29 3.54 18.83 -1.49
CA ASP A 29 2.12 18.82 -1.09
C ASP A 29 1.19 18.07 -2.06
N PRO A 30 1.54 16.83 -2.44
CA PRO A 30 0.68 16.04 -3.31
C PRO A 30 -0.64 15.72 -2.62
N SER A 31 -1.72 15.76 -3.39
CA SER A 31 -3.01 15.24 -2.91
C SER A 31 -2.94 13.75 -2.63
N ALA A 32 -3.88 13.22 -1.83
CA ALA A 32 -3.97 11.78 -1.56
C ALA A 32 -4.00 10.94 -2.85
N GLU A 33 -4.77 11.36 -3.85
CA GLU A 33 -4.87 10.68 -5.15
C GLU A 33 -3.54 10.72 -5.92
N THR A 34 -2.81 11.84 -5.83
CA THR A 34 -1.48 12.00 -6.44
C THR A 34 -0.45 11.08 -5.77
N ILE A 35 -0.48 10.93 -4.45
CA ILE A 35 0.43 10.01 -3.73
C ILE A 35 0.19 8.58 -4.19
N VAL A 36 -1.06 8.11 -4.20
CA VAL A 36 -1.41 6.75 -4.63
C VAL A 36 -0.94 6.50 -6.06
N SER A 37 -1.28 7.41 -6.98
CA SER A 37 -0.89 7.27 -8.38
C SER A 37 0.62 7.31 -8.59
N LEU A 38 1.35 8.14 -7.84
CA LEU A 38 2.81 8.20 -7.90
C LEU A 38 3.43 6.88 -7.46
N VAL A 39 2.98 6.34 -6.32
CA VAL A 39 3.46 5.05 -5.80
C VAL A 39 3.18 3.93 -6.79
N GLU A 40 1.96 3.85 -7.32
CA GLU A 40 1.59 2.86 -8.32
C GLU A 40 2.43 2.96 -9.60
N THR A 41 2.72 4.18 -10.04
CA THR A 41 3.55 4.42 -11.24
C THR A 41 5.01 4.07 -10.98
N ALA A 42 5.52 4.32 -9.79
CA ALA A 42 6.93 4.11 -9.45
C ALA A 42 7.28 2.65 -9.16
N VAL A 43 6.33 1.85 -8.67
CA VAL A 43 6.56 0.44 -8.36
C VAL A 43 7.04 -0.34 -9.59
N GLY A 44 8.20 -0.97 -9.47
CA GLY A 44 8.79 -1.80 -10.53
C GLY A 44 9.45 -1.02 -11.67
N ARG A 45 9.59 0.30 -11.54
CA ARG A 45 10.34 1.14 -12.47
C ARG A 45 11.71 1.49 -11.92
N ASP A 46 12.73 1.18 -12.69
CA ASP A 46 14.13 1.54 -12.39
C ASP A 46 14.62 2.74 -13.23
N ASP A 47 13.74 3.31 -14.06
CA ASP A 47 14.04 4.41 -14.97
C ASP A 47 13.58 5.78 -14.45
N LEU A 48 12.91 5.79 -13.30
CA LEU A 48 12.57 7.02 -12.60
C LEU A 48 13.77 7.53 -11.77
N PRO A 49 13.91 8.85 -11.63
CA PRO A 49 14.88 9.42 -10.71
C PRO A 49 14.45 9.25 -9.26
N GLU A 50 15.35 9.63 -8.35
CA GLU A 50 15.07 9.61 -6.92
C GLU A 50 13.92 10.57 -6.60
N LEU A 51 12.91 10.08 -5.87
CA LEU A 51 11.74 10.86 -5.50
C LEU A 51 11.89 11.37 -4.07
N SER A 52 11.84 12.68 -3.90
CA SER A 52 11.85 13.37 -2.61
C SER A 52 10.46 13.99 -2.38
N MET A 53 9.63 13.38 -1.52
CA MET A 53 8.28 13.87 -1.25
C MET A 53 8.17 14.65 0.07
N LEU A 54 7.65 15.88 -0.02
CA LEU A 54 7.13 16.65 1.12
C LEU A 54 5.60 16.60 1.08
N ALA A 55 4.96 16.00 2.08
CA ALA A 55 3.51 15.90 2.13
C ALA A 55 2.95 16.21 3.52
N ASP A 56 1.70 16.67 3.56
CA ASP A 56 0.97 16.87 4.81
C ASP A 56 0.85 15.55 5.61
N GLU A 57 1.07 15.64 6.93
CA GLU A 57 1.13 14.46 7.80
C GLU A 57 -0.22 13.71 7.85
N ARG A 58 -1.35 14.43 7.76
CA ARG A 58 -2.68 13.78 7.81
C ARG A 58 -2.95 13.05 6.50
N THR A 59 -2.61 13.69 5.38
CA THR A 59 -2.72 13.08 4.05
C THR A 59 -1.88 11.81 3.97
N LEU A 60 -0.63 11.84 4.46
CA LEU A 60 0.21 10.64 4.55
C LEU A 60 -0.43 9.56 5.44
N LYS A 61 -0.96 9.92 6.61
CA LYS A 61 -1.64 8.95 7.49
C LYS A 61 -2.85 8.30 6.83
N ASP A 62 -3.67 9.09 6.14
CA ASP A 62 -4.90 8.61 5.52
C ASP A 62 -4.59 7.71 4.31
N VAL A 63 -3.61 8.08 3.47
CA VAL A 63 -3.21 7.29 2.30
C VAL A 63 -2.50 6.00 2.72
N LEU A 64 -1.63 6.07 3.73
CA LEU A 64 -0.80 4.95 4.17
C LEU A 64 -1.49 4.08 5.24
N ASP A 65 -2.76 4.36 5.56
CA ASP A 65 -3.63 3.41 6.29
C ASP A 65 -3.98 2.21 5.40
N ASP A 66 -3.96 2.41 4.07
CA ASP A 66 -4.13 1.33 3.11
C ASP A 66 -2.87 0.46 2.99
N PHE A 67 -3.00 -0.83 3.31
CA PHE A 67 -1.86 -1.74 3.33
C PHE A 67 -1.14 -1.85 1.99
N VAL A 68 -1.86 -1.91 0.86
CA VAL A 68 -1.25 -2.05 -0.45
C VAL A 68 -0.39 -0.84 -0.76
N VAL A 69 -0.97 0.35 -0.63
CA VAL A 69 -0.25 1.60 -0.90
C VAL A 69 0.93 1.73 0.05
N ALA A 70 0.73 1.48 1.35
CA ALA A 70 1.76 1.62 2.36
C ALA A 70 2.92 0.63 2.19
N SER A 71 2.64 -0.62 1.85
CA SER A 71 3.67 -1.66 1.67
C SER A 71 4.46 -1.49 0.37
N ARG A 72 3.83 -0.99 -0.71
CA ARG A 72 4.50 -0.55 -1.94
C ARG A 72 5.37 0.68 -1.71
N THR A 73 4.86 1.65 -0.95
CA THR A 73 5.63 2.83 -0.54
C THR A 73 6.85 2.41 0.29
N ALA A 74 6.69 1.44 1.17
CA ALA A 74 7.80 0.90 1.96
C ALA A 74 8.85 0.18 1.12
N ASP A 75 8.48 -0.48 0.01
CA ASP A 75 9.46 -1.01 -0.98
C ASP A 75 10.26 0.14 -1.60
N LEU A 76 9.59 1.18 -2.12
CA LEU A 76 10.27 2.33 -2.73
C LEU A 76 11.24 3.02 -1.75
N VAL A 77 10.86 3.15 -0.47
CA VAL A 77 11.73 3.71 0.58
C VAL A 77 12.89 2.77 0.90
N ALA A 78 12.65 1.46 0.98
CA ALA A 78 13.70 0.48 1.25
C ALA A 78 14.75 0.42 0.13
N ASP A 79 14.32 0.60 -1.12
CA ASP A 79 15.18 0.63 -2.30
C ASP A 79 15.88 1.99 -2.51
N GLY A 80 15.53 3.01 -1.71
CA GLY A 80 16.07 4.36 -1.83
C GLY A 80 15.51 5.15 -3.01
N ALA A 81 14.45 4.64 -3.67
CA ALA A 81 13.77 5.32 -4.76
C ALA A 81 12.85 6.45 -4.27
N LEU A 82 12.46 6.45 -2.99
CA LEU A 82 11.59 7.44 -2.37
C LEU A 82 12.08 7.84 -0.97
N ASP A 83 12.22 9.13 -0.69
CA ASP A 83 12.34 9.71 0.66
C ASP A 83 11.06 10.50 0.99
N LEU A 84 10.42 10.17 2.11
CA LEU A 84 9.17 10.77 2.57
C LEU A 84 9.41 11.66 3.77
N ARG A 85 8.98 12.91 3.69
CA ARG A 85 9.08 13.89 4.76
C ARG A 85 7.80 14.65 4.98
N VAL A 86 7.62 15.10 6.22
CA VAL A 86 6.43 15.85 6.63
C VAL A 86 6.60 17.32 6.26
N LEU A 87 5.65 17.84 5.48
CA LEU A 87 5.59 19.26 5.13
C LEU A 87 5.26 20.10 6.38
N ASP A 88 6.09 21.10 6.66
CA ASP A 88 5.81 22.12 7.68
C ASP A 88 5.18 23.36 7.03
N GLY A 89 3.85 23.47 7.15
CA GLY A 89 3.06 24.58 6.61
C GLY A 89 2.20 24.20 5.40
N GLU A 90 1.59 25.20 4.78
CA GLU A 90 0.76 25.06 3.59
C GLU A 90 1.52 25.63 2.38
N VAL A 91 1.41 24.97 1.23
CA VAL A 91 1.83 25.53 -0.06
C VAL A 91 0.59 25.76 -0.94
N ASP A 92 0.69 26.71 -1.86
CA ASP A 92 -0.48 27.13 -2.64
C ASP A 92 -0.92 26.09 -3.69
N ASN A 93 0.01 25.25 -4.17
CA ASN A 93 -0.26 24.25 -5.19
C ASN A 93 0.63 23.02 -4.96
N ALA A 94 0.15 21.86 -5.38
CA ALA A 94 0.98 20.67 -5.50
C ALA A 94 1.99 20.86 -6.66
N LEU A 95 3.26 20.62 -6.40
CA LEU A 95 4.36 20.87 -7.34
C LEU A 95 5.22 19.63 -7.55
N PHE A 96 5.60 19.38 -8.80
CA PHE A 96 6.73 18.50 -9.15
C PHE A 96 7.87 19.39 -9.62
N VAL A 97 9.02 19.30 -8.95
CA VAL A 97 10.13 20.24 -9.11
C VAL A 97 11.42 19.46 -9.32
N SER A 98 12.02 19.63 -10.49
CA SER A 98 13.37 19.16 -10.80
C SER A 98 14.31 20.36 -10.95
N PRO A 99 15.64 20.12 -10.99
CA PRO A 99 16.61 21.18 -11.27
C PRO A 99 16.39 21.94 -12.59
N SER A 100 15.70 21.32 -13.57
CA SER A 100 15.48 21.91 -14.89
C SER A 100 14.03 22.33 -15.18
N ARG A 101 13.06 21.92 -14.35
CA ARG A 101 11.64 22.17 -14.60
C ARG A 101 10.78 22.22 -13.34
N VAL A 102 9.78 23.08 -13.38
CA VAL A 102 8.68 23.10 -12.40
C VAL A 102 7.39 22.74 -13.11
N VAL A 103 6.60 21.84 -12.50
CA VAL A 103 5.25 21.49 -12.93
C VAL A 103 4.30 21.70 -11.76
N ALA A 104 3.30 22.57 -11.92
CA ALA A 104 2.23 22.76 -10.97
C ALA A 104 1.00 21.96 -11.39
N LEU A 105 0.45 21.18 -10.46
CA LEU A 105 -0.81 20.46 -10.66
C LEU A 105 -1.98 21.38 -10.30
N VAL A 106 -2.94 21.47 -11.23
CA VAL A 106 -4.14 22.29 -11.10
C VAL A 106 -5.35 21.38 -11.18
N THR A 107 -6.05 21.24 -10.05
CA THR A 107 -7.27 20.44 -9.97
C THR A 107 -8.51 21.31 -10.20
N ALA A 108 -9.38 20.89 -11.13
CA ALA A 108 -10.64 21.54 -11.43
C ALA A 108 -11.78 20.52 -11.51
N GLY A 109 -12.54 20.38 -10.42
CA GLY A 109 -13.58 19.35 -10.31
C GLY A 109 -12.96 17.96 -10.29
N ALA A 110 -13.27 17.13 -11.28
CA ALA A 110 -12.72 15.78 -11.40
C ALA A 110 -11.54 15.69 -12.40
N GLY A 111 -11.07 16.81 -12.93
CA GLY A 111 -9.94 16.84 -13.86
C GLY A 111 -8.70 17.46 -13.22
N VAL A 112 -7.52 16.96 -13.60
CA VAL A 112 -6.22 17.52 -13.24
C VAL A 112 -5.55 18.02 -14.52
N ALA A 113 -4.93 19.18 -14.45
CA ALA A 113 -4.11 19.73 -15.52
C ALA A 113 -2.73 20.10 -14.96
N ALA A 114 -1.70 20.02 -15.79
CA ALA A 114 -0.35 20.42 -15.45
C ALA A 114 0.03 21.75 -16.12
N LEU A 115 0.61 22.67 -15.36
CA LEU A 115 1.24 23.89 -15.86
C LEU A 115 2.74 23.79 -15.63
N SER A 116 3.55 23.84 -16.70
CA SER A 116 5.00 23.67 -16.61
C SER A 116 5.77 24.91 -17.04
N THR A 117 6.94 25.12 -16.45
CA THR A 117 7.93 26.11 -16.89
C THR A 117 9.35 25.54 -16.80
N ASP A 118 10.21 25.94 -17.73
CA ASP A 118 11.64 25.66 -17.78
C ASP A 118 12.48 26.95 -17.76
N ASP A 119 11.89 28.07 -17.30
CA ASP A 119 12.61 29.32 -17.09
C ASP A 119 13.70 29.13 -16.01
N PRO A 120 15.00 29.25 -16.35
CA PRO A 120 16.07 28.83 -15.45
C PRO A 120 16.15 29.63 -14.14
N GLU A 121 15.79 30.91 -14.16
CA GLU A 121 15.83 31.76 -12.97
C GLU A 121 14.72 31.36 -12.00
N PHE A 122 13.49 31.22 -12.50
CA PHE A 122 12.36 30.81 -11.69
C PHE A 122 12.47 29.35 -11.20
N VAL A 123 12.88 28.42 -12.07
CA VAL A 123 13.07 27.01 -11.69
C VAL A 123 14.09 26.88 -10.57
N GLY A 124 15.24 27.56 -10.70
CA GLY A 124 16.30 27.53 -9.68
C GLY A 124 15.81 28.06 -8.33
N GLU A 125 15.03 29.15 -8.30
CA GLU A 125 14.47 29.70 -7.06
C GLU A 125 13.50 28.72 -6.38
N VAL A 126 12.59 28.12 -7.16
CA VAL A 126 11.60 27.16 -6.64
C VAL A 126 12.28 25.87 -6.16
N TYR A 127 13.23 25.33 -6.93
CA TYR A 127 13.97 24.13 -6.58
C TYR A 127 14.74 24.31 -5.27
N GLU A 128 15.56 25.35 -5.15
CA GLU A 128 16.36 25.60 -3.93
C GLU A 128 15.46 25.82 -2.70
N THR A 129 14.31 26.49 -2.88
CA THR A 129 13.35 26.72 -1.79
C THR A 129 12.79 25.40 -1.27
N HIS A 130 12.28 24.53 -2.14
CA HIS A 130 11.67 23.27 -1.73
C HIS A 130 12.68 22.20 -1.35
N ARG A 131 13.87 22.19 -1.96
CA ARG A 131 14.97 21.31 -1.54
C ARG A 131 15.44 21.65 -0.13
N GLY A 132 15.61 22.94 0.18
CA GLY A 132 15.94 23.39 1.53
C GLY A 132 14.86 23.00 2.55
N ALA A 133 13.58 23.21 2.22
CA ALA A 133 12.48 22.77 3.07
C ALA A 133 12.47 21.24 3.27
N PHE A 134 12.80 20.47 2.24
CA PHE A 134 12.90 19.02 2.32
C PHE A 134 14.03 18.60 3.26
N ASP A 135 15.21 19.19 3.11
CA ASP A 135 16.38 18.88 3.92
C ASP A 135 16.16 19.15 5.41
N GLU A 136 15.38 20.17 5.75
CA GLU A 136 15.03 20.55 7.13
C GLU A 136 13.84 19.78 7.72
N ALA A 137 13.00 19.16 6.87
CA ALA A 137 11.79 18.48 7.30
C ALA A 137 12.06 17.15 8.03
N GLU A 138 11.13 16.80 8.93
CA GLU A 138 11.18 15.53 9.67
C GLU A 138 10.85 14.36 8.75
N PRO A 139 11.64 13.26 8.77
CA PRO A 139 11.32 12.04 8.05
C PRO A 139 10.00 11.41 8.51
N TYR A 140 9.20 10.95 7.56
CA TYR A 140 7.99 10.21 7.86
C TYR A 140 8.30 8.72 8.10
N ALA A 141 8.06 8.24 9.32
CA ALA A 141 8.35 6.86 9.68
C ALA A 141 7.21 5.90 9.29
N LEU A 142 7.43 5.10 8.25
CA LEU A 142 6.54 4.00 7.85
C LEU A 142 6.55 2.88 8.90
N ARG A 143 5.36 2.38 9.23
CA ARG A 143 5.18 1.22 10.12
C ARG A 143 4.93 -0.07 9.35
N THR A 144 4.36 0.05 8.17
CA THR A 144 4.01 -1.07 7.30
C THR A 144 5.29 -1.66 6.69
N PRO A 145 5.46 -3.00 6.71
CA PRO A 145 6.59 -3.64 6.07
C PRO A 145 6.51 -3.54 4.54
N ALA A 146 7.68 -3.53 3.91
CA ALA A 146 7.85 -3.57 2.46
C ALA A 146 7.17 -4.81 1.84
N ILE A 147 6.39 -4.65 0.77
CA ILE A 147 5.62 -5.76 0.19
C ILE A 147 6.56 -6.86 -0.33
N SER A 148 7.72 -6.51 -0.90
CA SER A 148 8.77 -7.46 -1.29
C SER A 148 9.19 -8.38 -0.13
N ARG A 149 9.40 -7.83 1.07
CA ARG A 149 9.75 -8.57 2.28
C ARG A 149 8.62 -9.47 2.75
N VAL A 150 7.39 -8.98 2.75
CA VAL A 150 6.19 -9.78 3.10
C VAL A 150 6.10 -11.00 2.17
N ARG A 151 6.30 -10.76 0.87
CA ARG A 151 6.27 -11.76 -0.18
C ARG A 151 7.37 -12.82 -0.02
N GLU A 152 8.63 -12.38 0.10
CA GLU A 152 9.78 -13.28 0.29
C GLU A 152 9.61 -14.16 1.53
N THR A 153 9.24 -13.56 2.66
CA THR A 153 9.12 -14.29 3.93
C THR A 153 7.91 -15.19 3.98
N MET A 154 6.79 -14.83 3.35
CA MET A 154 5.63 -15.72 3.25
C MET A 154 5.97 -16.97 2.45
N GLU A 155 6.65 -16.81 1.31
CA GLU A 155 7.11 -17.94 0.50
C GLU A 155 8.03 -18.86 1.30
N ALA A 156 8.99 -18.28 2.03
CA ALA A 156 9.99 -19.01 2.79
C ALA A 156 9.43 -19.72 4.04
N GLU A 157 8.50 -19.08 4.77
CA GLU A 157 8.01 -19.59 6.07
C GLU A 157 6.66 -20.29 6.00
N ILE A 158 5.80 -19.91 5.04
CA ILE A 158 4.43 -20.43 4.91
C ILE A 158 4.30 -21.31 3.66
N GLY A 159 4.81 -20.85 2.52
CA GLY A 159 4.89 -21.62 1.28
C GLY A 159 4.52 -20.83 0.02
N GLU A 160 4.98 -21.31 -1.13
CA GLU A 160 4.75 -20.73 -2.47
C GLU A 160 3.26 -20.59 -2.81
N GLU A 161 2.42 -21.57 -2.44
CA GLU A 161 0.98 -21.54 -2.72
C GLU A 161 0.27 -20.45 -1.91
N ALA A 162 0.57 -20.34 -0.62
CA ALA A 162 0.07 -19.28 0.24
C ALA A 162 0.52 -17.90 -0.26
N ARG A 163 1.77 -17.81 -0.70
CA ARG A 163 2.32 -16.60 -1.30
C ARG A 163 1.55 -16.20 -2.57
N ALA A 164 1.28 -17.13 -3.48
CA ALA A 164 0.52 -16.85 -4.70
C ALA A 164 -0.94 -16.46 -4.39
N ASP A 165 -1.58 -17.14 -3.45
CA ASP A 165 -2.93 -16.81 -2.99
C ASP A 165 -2.99 -15.42 -2.36
N PHE A 166 -1.95 -15.00 -1.62
CA PHE A 166 -1.88 -13.67 -1.04
C PHE A 166 -1.81 -12.57 -2.11
N ASP A 167 -1.02 -12.74 -3.17
CA ASP A 167 -1.04 -11.78 -4.29
C ASP A 167 -2.41 -11.73 -4.96
N ALA A 168 -3.04 -12.88 -5.20
CA ALA A 168 -4.37 -12.91 -5.80
C ALA A 168 -5.44 -12.22 -4.93
N VAL A 169 -5.34 -12.32 -3.59
CA VAL A 169 -6.19 -11.56 -2.67
C VAL A 169 -5.92 -10.06 -2.78
N LEU A 170 -4.66 -9.63 -2.78
CA LEU A 170 -4.31 -8.21 -2.88
C LEU A 170 -4.78 -7.60 -4.22
N ASP A 171 -4.53 -8.29 -5.33
CA ASP A 171 -4.96 -7.85 -6.67
C ASP A 171 -6.50 -7.69 -6.73
N ALA A 172 -7.25 -8.59 -6.08
CA ALA A 172 -8.70 -8.51 -6.00
C ALA A 172 -9.17 -7.31 -5.16
N VAL A 173 -8.55 -7.10 -3.99
CA VAL A 173 -8.87 -5.95 -3.11
C VAL A 173 -8.57 -4.63 -3.81
N GLU A 174 -7.46 -4.54 -4.54
CA GLU A 174 -7.13 -3.36 -5.35
C GLU A 174 -8.16 -3.09 -6.44
N ALA A 175 -8.55 -4.13 -7.20
CA ALA A 175 -9.56 -4.01 -8.25
C ALA A 175 -10.94 -3.59 -7.73
N ASP A 176 -11.25 -3.95 -6.47
CA ASP A 176 -12.53 -3.69 -5.82
C ASP A 176 -12.50 -2.53 -4.82
N ARG A 177 -11.42 -1.73 -4.78
CA ARG A 177 -11.31 -0.55 -3.92
C ARG A 177 -12.50 0.41 -4.08
N GLU A 178 -12.96 0.66 -5.32
CA GLU A 178 -14.13 1.51 -5.59
C GLU A 178 -15.46 0.91 -5.08
N ARG A 179 -15.51 -0.40 -4.82
CA ARG A 179 -16.70 -1.11 -4.31
C ARG A 179 -16.75 -1.16 -2.78
N GLY A 180 -15.73 -0.63 -2.10
CA GLY A 180 -15.68 -0.59 -0.64
C GLY A 180 -15.41 -1.95 0.00
N VAL A 181 -14.75 -2.86 -0.71
CA VAL A 181 -14.25 -4.11 -0.14
C VAL A 181 -13.14 -3.79 0.85
N ASP A 182 -13.41 -3.97 2.13
CA ASP A 182 -12.47 -3.69 3.23
C ASP A 182 -11.89 -5.00 3.76
N ILE A 183 -10.80 -5.44 3.13
CA ILE A 183 -9.97 -6.55 3.61
C ILE A 183 -8.62 -5.97 4.02
N ASP A 184 -8.39 -5.91 5.32
CA ASP A 184 -7.09 -5.57 5.90
C ASP A 184 -6.07 -6.69 5.71
N GLU A 185 -4.80 -6.37 5.90
CA GLU A 185 -3.67 -7.28 5.70
C GLU A 185 -3.72 -8.51 6.61
N VAL A 186 -4.30 -8.37 7.80
CA VAL A 186 -4.45 -9.47 8.76
C VAL A 186 -5.55 -10.43 8.29
N THR A 187 -6.63 -9.89 7.75
CA THR A 187 -7.76 -10.63 7.18
C THR A 187 -7.31 -11.38 5.94
N ALA A 188 -6.60 -10.70 5.01
CA ALA A 188 -5.98 -11.33 3.85
C ALA A 188 -5.07 -12.49 4.26
N SER A 189 -4.17 -12.25 5.24
CA SER A 189 -3.27 -13.29 5.76
C SER A 189 -4.02 -14.49 6.35
N LEU A 190 -5.11 -14.27 7.07
CA LEU A 190 -5.92 -15.33 7.67
C LEU A 190 -6.73 -16.12 6.65
N LEU A 191 -7.27 -15.47 5.61
CA LEU A 191 -7.98 -16.12 4.51
C LEU A 191 -7.03 -17.03 3.72
N VAL A 192 -5.86 -16.52 3.36
CA VAL A 192 -4.80 -17.29 2.69
C VAL A 192 -4.38 -18.47 3.56
N ALA A 193 -4.14 -18.24 4.85
CA ALA A 193 -3.77 -19.31 5.77
C ALA A 193 -4.85 -20.39 5.92
N ALA A 194 -6.13 -20.00 5.92
CA ALA A 194 -7.26 -20.93 5.97
C ALA A 194 -7.43 -21.73 4.67
N LYS A 195 -7.21 -21.10 3.52
CA LYS A 195 -7.21 -21.75 2.20
C LYS A 195 -6.09 -22.78 2.06
N ASN A 196 -4.93 -22.50 2.67
CA ASN A 196 -3.72 -23.32 2.58
C ASN A 196 -3.51 -24.27 3.78
N ASP A 197 -4.51 -24.49 4.62
CA ASP A 197 -4.43 -25.40 5.79
C ASP A 197 -3.28 -25.09 6.76
N VAL A 198 -2.90 -23.81 6.87
CA VAL A 198 -1.78 -23.32 7.69
C VAL A 198 -2.18 -23.30 9.16
N LEU A 199 -1.22 -23.56 10.06
CA LEU A 199 -1.47 -23.42 11.49
C LEU A 199 -1.58 -21.94 11.87
N LEU A 200 -2.59 -21.61 12.68
CA LEU A 200 -2.76 -20.25 13.23
C LEU A 200 -1.49 -19.75 13.93
N TYR A 201 -0.73 -20.65 14.56
CA TYR A 201 0.53 -20.28 15.20
C TYR A 201 1.58 -19.80 14.19
N ASP A 202 1.69 -20.48 13.04
CA ASP A 202 2.72 -20.18 12.05
C ASP A 202 2.41 -18.84 11.38
N ILE A 203 1.17 -18.64 10.90
CA ILE A 203 0.78 -17.36 10.28
C ILE A 203 0.81 -16.19 11.25
N SER A 204 0.37 -16.36 12.51
CA SER A 204 0.40 -15.27 13.50
C SER A 204 1.81 -14.97 14.01
N LYS A 205 2.70 -15.96 14.02
CA LYS A 205 4.12 -15.73 14.31
C LYS A 205 4.79 -15.01 13.15
N TRP A 206 4.60 -15.49 11.92
CA TRP A 206 5.13 -14.86 10.71
C TRP A 206 4.69 -13.40 10.59
N GLY A 207 3.38 -13.13 10.73
CA GLY A 207 2.85 -11.77 10.64
C GLY A 207 3.41 -10.82 11.72
N GLU A 208 3.69 -11.33 12.92
CA GLU A 208 4.35 -10.55 13.96
C GLU A 208 5.85 -10.33 13.67
N ASP A 209 6.55 -11.36 13.21
CA ASP A 209 7.98 -11.32 12.91
C ASP A 209 8.29 -10.38 11.72
N VAL A 210 7.37 -10.29 10.74
CA VAL A 210 7.48 -9.40 9.57
C VAL A 210 7.01 -7.97 9.87
N GLY A 211 6.17 -7.78 10.90
CA GLY A 211 5.66 -6.48 11.30
C GLY A 211 4.28 -6.11 10.74
N ILE A 212 3.51 -7.09 10.23
CA ILE A 212 2.13 -6.92 9.78
C ILE A 212 1.24 -6.55 10.96
N ALA A 213 1.18 -7.40 11.98
CA ALA A 213 0.40 -7.13 13.17
C ALA A 213 0.81 -8.02 14.35
N SER A 214 0.45 -7.59 15.56
CA SER A 214 0.67 -8.40 16.77
C SER A 214 -0.14 -9.71 16.75
N LYS A 215 0.34 -10.75 17.45
CA LYS A 215 -0.43 -11.99 17.67
C LYS A 215 -1.82 -11.76 18.28
N ALA A 216 -1.97 -10.72 19.10
CA ALA A 216 -3.25 -10.36 19.70
C ALA A 216 -4.25 -9.80 18.66
N THR A 217 -3.75 -9.07 17.64
CA THR A 217 -4.56 -8.62 16.51
C THR A 217 -5.01 -9.82 15.67
N PHE A 218 -4.09 -10.69 15.26
CA PHE A 218 -4.42 -11.94 14.56
C PHE A 218 -5.49 -12.76 15.31
N SER A 219 -5.36 -12.92 16.63
CA SER A 219 -6.35 -13.67 17.42
C SER A 219 -7.73 -13.01 17.44
N ARG A 220 -7.81 -11.67 17.48
CA ARG A 220 -9.08 -10.94 17.45
C ARG A 220 -9.75 -11.02 16.08
N THR A 221 -8.99 -10.77 15.00
CA THR A 221 -9.48 -10.88 13.63
C THR A 221 -9.93 -12.31 13.34
N LYS A 222 -9.15 -13.32 13.75
CA LYS A 222 -9.53 -14.73 13.66
C LYS A 222 -10.87 -15.02 14.33
N THR A 223 -11.08 -14.51 15.55
CA THR A 223 -12.34 -14.73 16.28
C THR A 223 -13.52 -14.09 15.54
N ARG A 224 -13.35 -12.86 15.03
CA ARG A 224 -14.35 -12.19 14.20
C ARG A 224 -14.70 -13.00 12.94
N LEU A 225 -13.70 -13.53 12.23
CA LEU A 225 -13.92 -14.32 11.02
C LEU A 225 -14.59 -15.68 11.32
N GLU A 226 -14.28 -16.31 12.47
CA GLU A 226 -14.99 -17.52 12.93
C GLU A 226 -16.44 -17.23 13.30
N ASP A 227 -16.72 -16.13 14.00
CA ASP A 227 -18.07 -15.72 14.38
C ASP A 227 -18.96 -15.47 13.14
N LEU A 228 -18.34 -15.02 12.04
CA LEU A 228 -18.99 -14.85 10.73
C LEU A 228 -19.06 -16.14 9.91
N GLY A 229 -18.47 -17.24 10.38
CA GLY A 229 -18.40 -18.51 9.65
C GLY A 229 -17.46 -18.51 8.44
N ILE A 230 -16.63 -17.48 8.27
CA ILE A 230 -15.70 -17.35 7.15
C ILE A 230 -14.54 -18.35 7.30
N ILE A 231 -14.04 -18.49 8.52
CA ILE A 231 -12.99 -19.48 8.86
C ILE A 231 -13.45 -20.39 9.99
N ASP A 232 -12.82 -21.54 10.13
CA ASP A 232 -12.96 -22.48 11.24
C ASP A 232 -11.57 -22.98 11.66
N THR A 233 -11.49 -23.72 12.76
CA THR A 233 -10.25 -24.32 13.24
C THR A 233 -10.34 -25.81 13.54
N GLU A 234 -9.37 -26.55 13.01
CA GLU A 234 -9.19 -27.97 13.30
C GLU A 234 -8.05 -28.15 14.32
N LYS A 235 -8.27 -29.01 15.34
CA LYS A 235 -7.25 -29.31 16.35
C LYS A 235 -6.21 -30.28 15.82
N VAL A 236 -4.96 -29.86 15.84
CA VAL A 236 -3.79 -30.67 15.47
C VAL A 236 -3.05 -31.10 16.74
N PRO A 237 -3.01 -32.40 17.07
CA PRO A 237 -2.26 -32.91 18.21
C PRO A 237 -0.76 -32.56 18.11
N ILE A 238 -0.15 -32.30 19.27
CA ILE A 238 1.30 -32.13 19.41
C ILE A 238 1.81 -32.96 20.57
N ASP A 239 3.11 -33.26 20.57
CA ASP A 239 3.73 -34.15 21.57
C ASP A 239 3.65 -33.62 23.01
N VAL A 240 3.76 -32.30 23.20
CA VAL A 240 3.68 -31.65 24.50
C VAL A 240 2.94 -30.33 24.39
N GLY A 241 1.92 -30.13 25.22
CA GLY A 241 1.19 -28.85 25.34
C GLY A 241 -0.24 -28.91 24.80
N ARG A 242 -0.79 -27.73 24.48
CA ARG A 242 -2.13 -27.62 23.89
C ARG A 242 -2.06 -27.90 22.39
N PRO A 243 -3.03 -28.62 21.81
CA PRO A 243 -3.12 -28.81 20.37
C PRO A 243 -2.99 -27.48 19.61
N ARG A 244 -2.31 -27.51 18.47
CA ARG A 244 -2.29 -26.38 17.54
C ARG A 244 -3.63 -26.30 16.82
N LEU A 245 -3.93 -25.12 16.29
CA LEU A 245 -5.13 -24.88 15.51
C LEU A 245 -4.71 -24.72 14.05
N ARG A 246 -5.19 -25.62 13.20
CA ARG A 246 -5.13 -25.48 11.74
C ARG A 246 -6.31 -24.63 11.30
N LEU A 247 -6.06 -23.61 10.49
CA LEU A 247 -7.11 -22.78 9.92
C LEU A 247 -7.77 -23.53 8.76
N LYS A 248 -9.08 -23.36 8.62
CA LYS A 248 -9.94 -23.94 7.59
C LYS A 248 -10.93 -22.90 7.10
N LEU A 249 -11.43 -23.05 5.88
CA LEU A 249 -12.56 -22.26 5.39
C LEU A 249 -13.87 -22.79 5.98
N GLY A 250 -14.61 -21.90 6.64
CA GLY A 250 -15.76 -22.24 7.48
C GLY A 250 -17.05 -22.46 6.70
N ASP A 251 -17.24 -21.73 5.59
CA ASP A 251 -18.44 -21.80 4.75
C ASP A 251 -18.15 -22.61 3.46
N ASP A 252 -19.13 -23.43 3.05
CA ASP A 252 -19.04 -24.25 1.84
C ASP A 252 -18.86 -23.40 0.57
N ARG A 253 -19.40 -22.17 0.55
CA ARG A 253 -19.27 -21.22 -0.57
C ARG A 253 -17.83 -20.79 -0.82
N LEU A 254 -17.01 -20.80 0.23
CA LEU A 254 -15.62 -20.38 0.17
C LEU A 254 -14.69 -21.51 -0.28
N ARG A 255 -15.20 -22.75 -0.40
CA ARG A 255 -14.41 -23.91 -0.80
C ARG A 255 -14.38 -24.03 -2.32
N ASP A 256 -13.26 -24.54 -2.84
CA ASP A 256 -13.03 -24.80 -4.27
C ASP A 256 -13.07 -23.55 -5.19
N ILE A 257 -13.09 -22.34 -4.62
CA ILE A 257 -12.91 -21.08 -5.34
C ILE A 257 -11.45 -20.62 -5.30
N ASP A 258 -11.05 -19.77 -6.25
CA ASP A 258 -9.72 -19.18 -6.23
C ASP A 258 -9.59 -18.10 -5.14
N ALA A 259 -8.36 -17.63 -4.90
CA ALA A 259 -8.08 -16.68 -3.83
C ALA A 259 -8.68 -15.28 -4.07
N ALA A 260 -8.86 -14.88 -5.33
CA ALA A 260 -9.48 -13.60 -5.67
C ALA A 260 -11.00 -13.63 -5.38
N GLU A 261 -11.68 -14.70 -5.81
CA GLU A 261 -13.09 -14.93 -5.49
C GLU A 261 -13.29 -15.11 -3.97
N LEU A 262 -12.36 -15.78 -3.27
CA LEU A 262 -12.36 -15.89 -1.81
C LEU A 262 -12.37 -14.53 -1.11
N ALA A 263 -11.55 -13.59 -1.58
CA ALA A 263 -11.52 -12.24 -1.04
C ALA A 263 -12.88 -11.55 -1.21
N ALA A 264 -13.44 -11.58 -2.42
CA ALA A 264 -14.72 -10.95 -2.72
C ALA A 264 -15.87 -11.52 -1.85
N GLU A 265 -16.00 -12.85 -1.78
CA GLU A 265 -17.05 -13.51 -0.98
C GLU A 265 -16.88 -13.25 0.52
N ALA A 266 -15.64 -13.28 1.03
CA ALA A 266 -15.38 -12.97 2.44
C ALA A 266 -15.75 -11.51 2.77
N ALA A 267 -15.43 -10.57 1.90
CA ALA A 267 -15.82 -9.17 2.06
C ALA A 267 -17.34 -8.98 2.08
N GLU A 268 -18.07 -9.65 1.17
CA GLU A 268 -19.54 -9.63 1.18
C GLU A 268 -20.11 -10.20 2.48
N MET A 269 -19.57 -11.31 2.98
CA MET A 269 -19.98 -11.90 4.26
C MET A 269 -19.74 -10.96 5.45
N MET A 270 -18.61 -10.25 5.46
CA MET A 270 -18.29 -9.26 6.49
C MET A 270 -19.22 -8.04 6.43
N ALA A 271 -19.62 -7.61 5.23
CA ALA A 271 -20.53 -6.47 5.04
C ALA A 271 -22.00 -6.83 5.34
N ALA A 272 -22.42 -8.07 5.12
CA ALA A 272 -23.79 -8.52 5.30
C ALA A 272 -24.25 -8.65 6.76
N THR A 273 -23.33 -8.65 7.72
CA THR A 273 -23.63 -8.78 9.15
C THR A 273 -23.52 -7.42 9.83
N PRO A 274 -24.63 -6.81 10.30
CA PRO A 274 -24.54 -5.56 11.06
C PRO A 274 -23.84 -5.81 12.40
N ALA A 275 -22.96 -4.88 12.76
CA ALA A 275 -22.23 -4.85 14.03
C ALA A 275 -23.12 -4.85 15.29
#